data_AF-A0A0F8CX15-F1
#
_entry.id   AF-A0A0F8CX15-F1
#
_cell.length_a   1.000
_cell.length_b   1.000
_cell.length_c   1.000
_cell.angle_alpha   90.00
_cell.angle_beta   90.00
_cell.angle_gamma   90.00
#
_symmetry.space_group_name_H-M   'P 1'
#
loop_
_entity.id
_entity.type
_entity.pdbx_description
1 polymer ?
#
loop_
_entity_poly.entity_id
_entity_poly.type
_entity_poly.pdbx_seq_one_letter_code
_entity_poly.pdbx_strand_id
1 'polypeptide(L)'
;MRFFTITSLSFLLVGANAHVLVVNGYTFQDLGDGLCTATSMQNSEDSGLPNKFEVNKADRTMTIENLNINDDDGPNKLFTSNTMAAVCRECGLEPKNLNEVAMTVSKDPCLESALNTYRSIHSDIEENEKIVATVILDGTGSDLDRQVWFYLFHCTSYEIVERMLTPKSILSKVSIEEGDEDCLMSYFIESHDEDDETTIYNAEGYGERYSDVWT
;
A
#
# COMPACT_ATOMS: atom_id res chain seq x y z
N MET A 1 18.28 -18.22 -63.85
CA MET A 1 16.99 -18.68 -63.29
C MET A 1 17.21 -19.03 -61.81
N ARG A 2 16.24 -18.60 -61.00
CA ARG A 2 16.10 -18.56 -59.53
C ARG A 2 16.95 -19.51 -58.67
N PHE A 3 17.69 -18.91 -57.74
CA PHE A 3 18.17 -19.50 -56.49
C PHE A 3 17.00 -19.65 -55.51
N PHE A 4 16.82 -20.82 -54.91
CA PHE A 4 15.95 -21.03 -53.75
C PHE A 4 16.81 -21.57 -52.60
N THR A 5 17.31 -20.66 -51.78
CA THR A 5 17.86 -20.95 -50.46
C THR A 5 16.70 -21.08 -49.48
N ILE A 6 16.44 -22.30 -49.01
CA ILE A 6 15.57 -22.57 -47.87
C ILE A 6 16.39 -22.27 -46.61
N THR A 7 16.31 -21.04 -46.10
CA THR A 7 16.77 -20.72 -44.76
C THR A 7 15.76 -21.28 -43.77
N SER A 8 16.09 -22.43 -43.19
CA SER A 8 15.43 -22.98 -42.01
C SER A 8 15.57 -21.97 -40.87
N LEU A 9 14.50 -21.22 -40.62
CA LEU A 9 14.37 -20.35 -39.44
C LEU A 9 14.18 -21.25 -38.22
N SER A 10 15.29 -21.61 -37.56
CA SER A 10 15.27 -22.17 -36.22
C SER A 10 14.86 -21.06 -35.27
N PHE A 11 13.57 -20.92 -34.99
CA PHE A 11 13.10 -20.16 -33.85
C PHE A 11 13.54 -20.92 -32.58
N LEU A 12 14.65 -20.47 -32.00
CA LEU A 12 14.95 -20.74 -30.60
C LEU A 12 13.85 -20.09 -29.77
N LEU A 13 12.86 -20.89 -29.39
CA LEU A 13 12.02 -20.64 -28.22
C LEU A 13 12.94 -20.61 -27.00
N VAL A 14 13.54 -19.45 -26.75
CA VAL A 14 14.12 -19.14 -25.44
C VAL A 14 12.92 -18.93 -24.53
N GLY A 15 12.47 -20.03 -23.92
CA GLY A 15 11.57 -19.94 -22.78
C GLY A 15 12.27 -19.10 -21.72
N ALA A 16 11.76 -17.90 -21.49
CA ALA A 16 12.13 -17.11 -20.33
C ALA A 16 11.75 -17.94 -19.10
N ASN A 17 12.75 -18.53 -18.45
CA ASN A 17 12.54 -19.10 -17.12
C ASN A 17 12.23 -17.92 -16.20
N ALA A 18 10.98 -17.81 -15.75
CA ALA A 18 10.61 -16.93 -14.65
C ALA A 18 11.57 -17.24 -13.49
N HIS A 19 12.46 -16.30 -13.16
CA HIS A 19 13.49 -16.50 -12.17
C HIS A 19 12.81 -16.44 -10.80
N VAL A 20 12.64 -17.59 -10.15
CA VAL A 20 12.13 -17.65 -8.78
C VAL A 20 13.28 -17.37 -7.83
N LEU A 21 13.28 -16.18 -7.22
CA LEU A 21 14.28 -15.75 -6.24
C LEU A 21 13.70 -15.88 -4.83
N VAL A 22 14.48 -16.36 -3.87
CA VAL A 22 14.08 -16.37 -2.46
C VAL A 22 14.91 -15.36 -1.69
N VAL A 23 14.27 -14.37 -1.08
CA VAL A 23 14.92 -13.33 -0.26
C VAL A 23 14.11 -13.14 1.02
N ASN A 24 14.78 -13.20 2.18
CA ASN A 24 14.18 -12.93 3.50
C ASN A 24 12.87 -13.68 3.80
N GLY A 25 12.75 -14.93 3.36
CA GLY A 25 11.54 -15.75 3.57
C GLY A 25 10.40 -15.44 2.61
N TYR A 26 10.65 -14.67 1.55
CA TYR A 26 9.71 -14.40 0.46
C TYR A 26 10.18 -15.06 -0.83
N THR A 27 9.24 -15.62 -1.56
CA THR A 27 9.44 -16.14 -2.91
C THR A 27 8.99 -15.07 -3.90
N PHE A 28 9.90 -14.65 -4.77
CA PHE A 28 9.66 -13.65 -5.80
C PHE A 28 9.43 -14.32 -7.15
N GLN A 29 8.50 -13.78 -7.92
CA GLN A 29 8.20 -14.20 -9.27
C GLN A 29 7.98 -12.98 -10.16
N ASP A 30 8.78 -12.87 -11.21
CA ASP A 30 8.53 -11.93 -12.31
C ASP A 30 7.48 -12.53 -13.25
N LEU A 31 6.36 -11.85 -13.42
CA LEU A 31 5.24 -12.29 -14.25
C LEU A 31 5.29 -11.71 -15.67
N GLY A 32 6.28 -10.85 -15.98
CA GLY A 32 6.35 -10.11 -17.22
C GLY A 32 5.55 -8.80 -17.19
N ASP A 33 5.69 -8.00 -18.25
CA ASP A 33 4.97 -6.73 -18.44
C ASP A 33 5.09 -5.70 -17.31
N GLY A 34 6.16 -5.81 -16.51
CA GLY A 34 6.41 -4.92 -15.38
C GLY A 34 5.78 -5.39 -14.06
N LEU A 35 5.14 -6.55 -14.04
CA LEU A 35 4.49 -7.13 -12.86
C LEU A 35 5.44 -8.09 -12.12
N CYS A 36 5.51 -7.94 -10.80
CA CYS A 36 6.32 -8.77 -9.92
C CYS A 36 5.52 -9.12 -8.68
N THR A 37 5.56 -10.38 -8.25
CA THR A 37 4.88 -10.82 -7.02
C THR A 37 5.88 -11.35 -6.01
N ALA A 38 5.63 -11.10 -4.73
CA ALA A 38 6.35 -11.70 -3.61
C ALA A 38 5.37 -12.39 -2.67
N THR A 39 5.61 -13.64 -2.30
CA THR A 39 4.74 -14.42 -1.40
C THR A 39 5.55 -14.94 -0.22
N SER A 40 5.06 -14.75 1.01
CA SER A 40 5.75 -15.28 2.20
C SER A 40 5.76 -16.80 2.16
N MET A 41 6.86 -17.38 2.65
CA MET A 41 6.94 -18.82 2.86
C MET A 41 6.03 -19.20 4.04
N GLN A 42 5.02 -20.02 3.78
CA GLN A 42 4.23 -20.63 4.84
C GLN A 42 5.08 -21.67 5.57
N ASN A 43 5.25 -21.47 6.89
CA ASN A 43 5.71 -22.53 7.76
C ASN A 43 4.53 -23.48 8.02
N SER A 44 4.79 -24.79 8.08
CA SER A 44 3.74 -25.81 8.25
C SER A 44 2.94 -25.72 9.56
N GLU A 45 3.38 -24.89 10.50
CA GLU A 45 2.72 -24.67 11.80
C GLU A 45 1.80 -23.45 11.80
N ASP A 46 1.84 -22.62 10.75
CA ASP A 46 1.06 -21.39 10.68
C ASP A 46 -0.18 -21.59 9.80
N SER A 47 -1.37 -21.41 10.39
CA SER A 47 -2.64 -21.64 9.70
C SER A 47 -3.11 -20.45 8.85
N GLY A 48 -2.41 -19.32 8.93
CA GLY A 48 -2.72 -18.12 8.14
C GLY A 48 -2.38 -18.27 6.65
N LEU A 49 -3.11 -17.56 5.79
CA LEU A 49 -2.75 -17.43 4.38
C LEU A 49 -1.40 -16.69 4.24
N PRO A 50 -0.59 -16.99 3.21
CA PRO A 50 0.67 -16.29 3.03
C PRO A 50 0.41 -14.83 2.66
N ASN A 51 1.22 -13.93 3.20
CA ASN A 51 1.27 -12.54 2.76
C ASN A 51 1.67 -12.54 1.29
N LYS A 52 0.87 -11.88 0.45
CA LYS A 52 1.16 -11.75 -0.98
C LYS A 52 1.22 -10.27 -1.34
N PHE A 53 2.31 -9.92 -1.99
CA PHE A 53 2.57 -8.59 -2.53
C PHE A 53 2.58 -8.69 -4.05
N GLU A 54 1.95 -7.75 -4.70
CA GLU A 54 2.00 -7.55 -6.15
C GLU A 54 2.50 -6.13 -6.42
N VAL A 55 3.55 -6.00 -7.22
CA VAL A 55 4.17 -4.73 -7.59
C VAL A 55 4.06 -4.56 -9.10
N ASN A 56 3.36 -3.51 -9.52
CA ASN A 56 3.27 -3.13 -10.91
C ASN A 56 4.20 -1.92 -11.15
N LYS A 57 5.29 -2.13 -11.88
CA LYS A 57 6.27 -1.09 -12.20
C LYS A 57 5.74 -0.02 -13.14
N ALA A 58 4.85 -0.38 -14.05
CA ALA A 58 4.32 0.54 -15.06
C ALA A 58 3.39 1.57 -14.40
N ASP A 59 2.48 1.07 -13.55
CA ASP A 59 1.51 1.90 -12.84
C ASP A 59 2.08 2.45 -11.52
N ARG A 60 3.24 1.93 -11.10
CA ARG A 60 3.96 2.27 -9.86
C ARG A 60 3.09 2.02 -8.63
N THR A 61 2.44 0.87 -8.59
CA THR A 61 1.53 0.48 -7.50
C THR A 61 2.04 -0.76 -6.78
N MET A 62 1.65 -0.88 -5.52
CA MET A 62 1.79 -2.10 -4.74
C MET A 62 0.41 -2.52 -4.22
N THR A 63 0.02 -3.77 -4.45
CA THR A 63 -1.18 -4.38 -3.88
C THR A 63 -0.78 -5.45 -2.87
N ILE A 64 -1.46 -5.49 -1.74
CA ILE A 64 -1.16 -6.40 -0.63
C ILE A 64 -2.40 -7.21 -0.27
N GLU A 65 -2.26 -8.52 -0.35
CA GLU A 65 -3.26 -9.50 0.04
C GLU A 65 -2.80 -10.24 1.30
N ASN A 66 -3.76 -10.52 2.19
CA ASN A 66 -3.59 -11.33 3.40
C ASN A 66 -2.52 -10.81 4.38
N LEU A 67 -2.32 -9.48 4.46
CA LEU A 67 -1.30 -8.93 5.35
C LEU A 67 -1.59 -9.28 6.81
N ASN A 68 -0.78 -10.17 7.39
CA ASN A 68 -0.86 -10.47 8.81
C ASN A 68 -0.10 -9.41 9.62
N ILE A 69 -0.79 -8.34 10.00
CA ILE A 69 -0.25 -7.22 10.78
C ILE A 69 0.18 -7.64 12.20
N ASN A 70 -0.39 -8.73 12.74
CA ASN A 70 -0.08 -9.24 14.08
C ASN A 70 1.20 -10.08 14.14
N ASP A 71 1.86 -10.30 13.01
CA ASP A 71 2.97 -11.23 12.89
C ASP A 71 4.34 -10.61 13.26
N ASP A 72 4.34 -9.36 13.79
CA ASP A 72 5.52 -8.54 14.10
C ASP A 72 6.22 -8.89 15.44
N ASP A 73 5.72 -9.85 16.23
CA ASP A 73 6.24 -10.17 17.58
C ASP A 73 7.42 -11.17 17.60
N GLY A 74 7.99 -11.51 16.45
CA GLY A 74 9.13 -12.42 16.35
C GLY A 74 10.49 -11.69 16.45
N PRO A 75 11.48 -12.18 17.23
CA PRO A 75 12.77 -11.50 17.44
C PRO A 75 13.65 -11.33 16.18
N ASN A 76 13.25 -11.92 15.05
CA ASN A 76 13.96 -11.85 13.77
C ASN A 76 13.06 -11.38 12.60
N LYS A 77 11.84 -10.91 12.86
CA LYS A 77 10.93 -10.45 11.80
C LYS A 77 11.17 -8.97 11.52
N LEU A 78 11.27 -8.64 10.23
CA LEU A 78 11.35 -7.26 9.77
C LEU A 78 9.97 -6.64 9.91
N PHE A 79 9.89 -5.44 10.50
CA PHE A 79 8.67 -4.62 10.47
C PHE A 79 8.02 -4.66 9.09
N THR A 80 6.71 -4.78 9.05
CA THR A 80 5.95 -4.89 7.79
C THR A 80 6.33 -3.82 6.76
N SER A 81 6.55 -2.58 7.21
CA SER A 81 7.01 -1.47 6.36
C SER A 81 8.37 -1.72 5.68
N ASN A 82 9.32 -2.33 6.40
CA ASN A 82 10.62 -2.70 5.86
C ASN A 82 10.50 -3.83 4.84
N THR A 83 9.60 -4.78 5.10
CA THR A 83 9.28 -5.87 4.16
C THR A 83 8.71 -5.30 2.86
N MET A 84 7.72 -4.41 2.94
CA MET A 84 7.15 -3.75 1.76
C MET A 84 8.21 -2.96 0.98
N ALA A 85 9.07 -2.21 1.68
CA ALA A 85 10.17 -1.48 1.04
C ALA A 85 11.16 -2.42 0.33
N ALA A 86 11.48 -3.56 0.94
CA ALA A 86 12.35 -4.56 0.34
C ALA A 86 11.70 -5.20 -0.90
N VAL A 87 10.42 -5.57 -0.81
CA VAL A 87 9.67 -6.14 -1.94
C VAL A 87 9.65 -5.19 -3.13
N CYS A 88 9.39 -3.88 -2.91
CA CYS A 88 9.46 -2.88 -3.97
C CYS A 88 10.81 -2.93 -4.70
N ARG A 89 11.91 -2.86 -3.94
CA ARG A 89 13.28 -2.80 -4.49
C ARG A 89 13.65 -4.06 -5.25
N GLU A 90 13.32 -5.24 -4.72
CA GLU A 90 13.55 -6.52 -5.40
C GLU A 90 12.72 -6.63 -6.69
N CYS A 91 11.51 -6.07 -6.70
CA CYS A 91 10.71 -5.97 -7.92
C CYS A 91 11.19 -4.88 -8.89
N GLY A 92 12.22 -4.10 -8.55
CA GLY A 92 12.83 -3.07 -9.38
C GLY A 92 12.16 -1.70 -9.30
N LEU A 93 11.42 -1.42 -8.23
CA LEU A 93 10.77 -0.14 -7.96
C LEU A 93 11.28 0.44 -6.64
N GLU A 94 11.81 1.65 -6.64
CA GLU A 94 12.13 2.32 -5.37
C GLU A 94 10.85 2.76 -4.65
N PRO A 95 10.71 2.58 -3.33
CA PRO A 95 9.50 2.96 -2.58
C PRO A 95 9.07 4.42 -2.79
N LYS A 96 10.04 5.34 -2.93
CA LYS A 96 9.78 6.76 -3.23
C LYS A 96 9.12 7.04 -4.58
N ASN A 97 9.13 6.06 -5.48
CA ASN A 97 8.54 6.16 -6.82
C ASN A 97 7.16 5.51 -6.90
N LEU A 98 6.63 4.95 -5.80
CA LEU A 98 5.25 4.47 -5.75
C LEU A 98 4.27 5.64 -5.88
N ASN A 99 3.18 5.41 -6.59
CA ASN A 99 2.03 6.30 -6.65
C ASN A 99 0.91 5.82 -5.70
N GLU A 100 0.84 4.52 -5.43
CA GLU A 100 -0.26 3.92 -4.69
C GLU A 100 0.17 2.64 -3.95
N VAL A 101 -0.35 2.47 -2.74
CA VAL A 101 -0.36 1.19 -2.02
C VAL A 101 -1.82 0.82 -1.72
N ALA A 102 -2.28 -0.30 -2.24
CA ALA A 102 -3.60 -0.86 -1.95
C ALA A 102 -3.47 -2.09 -1.05
N MET A 103 -4.25 -2.16 0.02
CA MET A 103 -4.24 -3.29 0.95
C MET A 103 -5.64 -3.60 1.47
N THR A 104 -5.94 -4.89 1.59
CA THR A 104 -7.11 -5.35 2.34
C THR A 104 -6.77 -5.40 3.82
N VAL A 105 -7.53 -4.70 4.65
CA VAL A 105 -7.32 -4.61 6.10
C VAL A 105 -8.59 -5.01 6.83
N SER A 106 -8.45 -5.66 7.98
CA SER A 106 -9.59 -5.93 8.86
C SER A 106 -10.20 -4.62 9.38
N LYS A 107 -11.52 -4.59 9.59
CA LYS A 107 -12.17 -3.51 10.33
C LYS A 107 -11.81 -3.56 11.82
N ASP A 108 -10.63 -3.06 12.14
CA ASP A 108 -10.21 -2.88 13.52
C ASP A 108 -10.93 -1.67 14.17
N PRO A 109 -10.83 -1.48 15.49
CA PRO A 109 -11.49 -0.36 16.17
C PRO A 109 -11.06 1.03 15.66
N CYS A 110 -9.86 1.16 15.09
CA CYS A 110 -9.41 2.43 14.52
C CYS A 110 -10.18 2.73 13.23
N LEU A 111 -10.25 1.76 12.31
CA LEU A 111 -10.97 1.92 11.06
C LEU A 111 -12.48 2.05 11.30
N GLU A 112 -13.06 1.30 12.23
CA GLU A 112 -14.46 1.48 12.64
C GLU A 112 -14.73 2.91 13.13
N SER A 113 -13.80 3.50 13.91
CA SER A 113 -13.94 4.89 14.36
C SER A 113 -13.91 5.86 13.18
N ALA A 114 -12.98 5.70 12.23
CA ALA A 114 -12.91 6.54 11.03
C ALA A 114 -14.20 6.44 10.19
N LEU A 115 -14.72 5.22 9.96
CA LEU A 115 -15.95 4.97 9.21
C LEU A 115 -17.18 5.58 9.92
N ASN A 116 -17.28 5.44 11.24
CA ASN A 116 -18.36 6.02 12.03
C ASN A 116 -18.32 7.56 11.99
N THR A 117 -17.13 8.15 12.09
CA THR A 117 -16.95 9.59 11.92
C THR A 117 -17.38 10.03 10.52
N TYR A 118 -16.99 9.29 9.49
CA TYR A 118 -17.41 9.57 8.11
C TYR A 118 -18.94 9.56 7.96
N ARG A 119 -19.64 8.53 8.45
CA ARG A 119 -21.13 8.49 8.46
C ARG A 119 -21.75 9.66 9.23
N SER A 120 -21.15 10.05 10.36
CA SER A 120 -21.68 11.15 11.17
C SER A 120 -21.64 12.51 10.45
N ILE A 121 -20.66 12.69 9.55
CA ILE A 121 -20.47 13.87 8.72
C ILE A 121 -21.40 13.83 7.50
N HIS A 122 -21.49 12.65 6.88
CA HIS A 122 -22.29 12.38 5.68
C HIS A 122 -23.63 11.75 6.06
N SER A 123 -24.54 12.57 6.58
CA SER A 123 -25.88 12.15 7.06
C SER A 123 -26.78 11.54 5.97
N ASP A 124 -26.36 11.61 4.71
CA ASP A 124 -27.01 11.00 3.55
C ASP A 124 -26.69 9.50 3.40
N ILE A 125 -25.70 8.98 4.12
CA ILE A 125 -25.32 7.55 4.11
C ILE A 125 -26.10 6.81 5.19
N GLU A 126 -26.82 5.75 4.81
CA GLU A 126 -27.54 4.92 5.78
C GLU A 126 -26.56 4.05 6.61
N GLU A 127 -26.96 3.65 7.83
CA GLU A 127 -26.11 2.89 8.76
C GLU A 127 -25.58 1.57 8.17
N ASN A 128 -26.35 0.96 7.28
CA ASN A 128 -26.05 -0.29 6.58
C ASN A 128 -25.49 -0.08 5.16
N GLU A 129 -25.34 1.16 4.70
CA GLU A 129 -24.72 1.46 3.42
C GLU A 129 -23.19 1.38 3.54
N LYS A 130 -22.55 0.77 2.54
CA LYS A 130 -21.10 0.62 2.47
C LYS A 130 -20.47 1.93 2.05
N ILE A 131 -19.45 2.36 2.77
CA ILE A 131 -18.69 3.55 2.41
C ILE A 131 -17.78 3.25 1.23
N VAL A 132 -17.90 4.07 0.18
CA VAL A 132 -16.90 4.19 -0.90
C VAL A 132 -16.47 5.65 -0.94
N ALA A 133 -15.32 5.94 -0.35
CA ALA A 133 -14.86 7.31 -0.10
C ALA A 133 -13.43 7.53 -0.56
N THR A 134 -13.10 8.80 -0.81
CA THR A 134 -11.72 9.29 -0.93
C THR A 134 -11.58 10.48 0.00
N VAL A 135 -10.73 10.34 1.01
CA VAL A 135 -10.38 11.39 1.98
C VAL A 135 -9.07 12.03 1.53
N ILE A 136 -9.04 13.36 1.43
CA ILE A 136 -7.91 14.13 0.92
C ILE A 136 -7.26 14.89 2.09
N LEU A 137 -5.93 14.81 2.20
CA LEU A 137 -5.13 15.49 3.23
C LEU A 137 -4.86 16.96 2.91
N ASP A 138 -4.95 17.38 1.64
CA ASP A 138 -4.68 18.76 1.30
C ASP A 138 -5.63 19.71 2.05
N GLY A 139 -5.12 20.88 2.45
CA GLY A 139 -5.90 21.89 3.16
C GLY A 139 -7.07 22.49 2.36
N THR A 140 -7.44 21.88 1.23
CA THR A 140 -8.64 22.20 0.43
C THR A 140 -9.80 21.24 0.69
N GLY A 141 -9.57 20.15 1.44
CA GLY A 141 -10.63 19.31 2.00
C GLY A 141 -11.53 20.07 2.97
N SER A 142 -12.74 19.56 3.20
CA SER A 142 -13.61 20.17 4.22
C SER A 142 -13.00 20.00 5.62
N ASP A 143 -13.23 20.96 6.52
CA ASP A 143 -12.84 20.80 7.95
C ASP A 143 -13.41 19.52 8.58
N LEU A 144 -14.42 18.92 7.95
CA LEU A 144 -15.05 17.67 8.35
C LEU A 144 -14.22 16.44 7.94
N ASP A 145 -13.71 16.40 6.71
CA ASP A 145 -12.81 15.32 6.23
C ASP A 145 -11.54 15.21 7.08
N ARG A 146 -11.12 16.32 7.68
CA ARG A 146 -9.99 16.37 8.61
C ARG A 146 -10.19 15.53 9.87
N GLN A 147 -11.43 15.40 10.36
CA GLN A 147 -11.71 14.54 11.53
C GLN A 147 -11.58 13.06 11.17
N VAL A 148 -12.02 12.68 9.96
CA VAL A 148 -11.85 11.31 9.44
C VAL A 148 -10.36 11.02 9.28
N TRP A 149 -9.61 11.97 8.73
CA TRP A 149 -8.16 11.85 8.59
C TRP A 149 -7.44 11.64 9.91
N PHE A 150 -7.86 12.32 10.98
CA PHE A 150 -7.29 12.15 12.32
C PHE A 150 -7.37 10.70 12.79
N TYR A 151 -8.52 10.03 12.60
CA TYR A 151 -8.63 8.61 12.95
C TYR A 151 -7.76 7.75 12.04
N LEU A 152 -7.79 7.97 10.73
CA LEU A 152 -6.99 7.21 9.76
C LEU A 152 -5.49 7.28 10.04
N PHE A 153 -4.99 8.45 10.45
CA PHE A 153 -3.58 8.67 10.81
C PHE A 153 -3.11 7.76 11.95
N HIS A 154 -4.01 7.39 12.86
CA HIS A 154 -3.71 6.52 13.99
C HIS A 154 -3.90 5.02 13.69
N CYS A 155 -4.36 4.67 12.49
CA CYS A 155 -4.54 3.27 12.13
C CYS A 155 -3.21 2.64 11.71
N THR A 156 -2.98 1.40 12.14
CA THR A 156 -1.72 0.68 11.89
C THR A 156 -1.40 0.55 10.41
N SER A 157 -2.42 0.41 9.57
CA SER A 157 -2.27 0.38 8.10
C SER A 157 -1.67 1.67 7.53
N TYR A 158 -2.08 2.84 8.03
CA TYR A 158 -1.49 4.12 7.64
C TYR A 158 -0.02 4.19 8.07
N GLU A 159 0.28 3.86 9.34
CA GLU A 159 1.63 3.88 9.90
C GLU A 159 2.60 2.97 9.14
N ILE A 160 2.15 1.78 8.73
CA ILE A 160 2.94 0.83 7.93
C ILE A 160 3.33 1.46 6.59
N VAL A 161 2.37 2.07 5.88
CA VAL A 161 2.64 2.68 4.59
C VAL A 161 3.55 3.90 4.76
N GLU A 162 3.25 4.79 5.70
CA GLU A 162 4.06 5.99 5.98
C GLU A 162 5.53 5.63 6.28
N ARG A 163 5.77 4.64 7.13
CA ARG A 163 7.13 4.19 7.49
C ARG A 163 7.91 3.54 6.36
N MET A 164 7.24 3.10 5.29
CA MET A 164 7.90 2.58 4.09
C MET A 164 8.50 3.71 3.23
N LEU A 165 7.90 4.91 3.30
CA LEU A 165 8.21 6.02 2.42
C LEU A 165 9.48 6.76 2.84
N THR A 166 10.02 7.53 1.90
CA THR A 166 11.13 8.44 2.18
C THR A 166 10.59 9.82 2.59
N PRO A 167 11.37 10.68 3.26
CA PRO A 167 10.95 12.05 3.58
C PRO A 167 10.54 12.91 2.37
N LYS A 168 10.86 12.49 1.15
CA LYS A 168 10.48 13.15 -0.11
C LYS A 168 9.17 12.63 -0.70
N SER A 169 8.36 11.94 0.10
CA SER A 169 7.09 11.38 -0.31
C SER A 169 6.06 11.67 0.77
N ILE A 170 4.85 12.04 0.36
CA ILE A 170 3.73 12.32 1.26
C ILE A 170 2.53 11.46 0.89
N LEU A 171 1.75 11.06 1.90
CA LEU A 171 0.45 10.44 1.70
C LEU A 171 -0.59 11.54 1.51
N SER A 172 -1.08 11.72 0.27
CA SER A 172 -1.99 12.83 -0.05
C SER A 172 -3.45 12.45 0.09
N LYS A 173 -3.80 11.18 -0.16
CA LYS A 173 -5.19 10.70 -0.16
C LYS A 173 -5.28 9.27 0.35
N VAL A 174 -6.42 8.95 0.94
CA VAL A 174 -6.81 7.59 1.30
C VAL A 174 -8.18 7.32 0.70
N SER A 175 -8.28 6.29 -0.15
CA SER A 175 -9.57 5.74 -0.57
C SER A 175 -9.92 4.52 0.27
N ILE A 176 -11.20 4.40 0.59
CA ILE A 176 -11.77 3.34 1.40
C ILE A 176 -12.95 2.75 0.64
N GLU A 177 -12.91 1.45 0.40
CA GLU A 177 -14.07 0.66 -0.02
C GLU A 177 -14.39 -0.33 1.11
N GLU A 178 -15.49 -0.07 1.80
CA GLU A 178 -15.91 -0.84 2.97
C GLU A 178 -16.54 -2.20 2.56
N GLY A 179 -15.94 -3.29 3.01
CA GLY A 179 -16.47 -4.65 2.93
C GLY A 179 -17.38 -4.99 4.11
N ASP A 180 -17.61 -6.27 4.38
CA ASP A 180 -18.40 -6.68 5.55
C ASP A 180 -17.49 -6.80 6.78
N GLU A 181 -16.37 -7.52 6.66
CA GLU A 181 -15.39 -7.78 7.73
C GLU A 181 -14.06 -7.04 7.52
N ASP A 182 -13.78 -6.65 6.28
CA ASP A 182 -12.57 -5.99 5.82
C ASP A 182 -12.89 -4.72 5.03
N CYS A 183 -11.87 -3.92 4.77
CA CYS A 183 -11.91 -2.79 3.86
C CYS A 183 -10.74 -2.87 2.88
N LEU A 184 -10.98 -2.47 1.64
CA LEU A 184 -9.91 -2.15 0.72
C LEU A 184 -9.47 -0.70 0.95
N MET A 185 -8.24 -0.53 1.44
CA MET A 185 -7.62 0.77 1.70
C MET A 185 -6.60 1.06 0.61
N SER A 186 -6.71 2.20 -0.06
CA SER A 186 -5.76 2.65 -1.08
C SER A 186 -5.13 3.97 -0.66
N TYR A 187 -3.80 3.96 -0.50
CA TYR A 187 -3.00 5.08 -0.04
C TYR A 187 -2.27 5.69 -1.24
N PHE A 188 -2.59 6.95 -1.57
CA PHE A 188 -1.99 7.65 -2.71
C PHE A 188 -0.78 8.46 -2.27
N ILE A 189 0.32 8.28 -2.99
CA ILE A 189 1.65 8.81 -2.67
C ILE A 189 2.04 9.86 -3.71
N GLU A 190 2.44 11.02 -3.23
CA GLU A 190 2.95 12.11 -4.06
C GLU A 190 4.42 12.39 -3.74
N SER A 191 5.20 12.71 -4.77
CA SER A 191 6.59 13.15 -4.60
C SER A 191 6.63 14.58 -4.10
N HIS A 192 7.35 14.81 -3.02
CA HIS A 192 7.63 16.13 -2.47
C HIS A 192 9.00 16.59 -2.98
N ASP A 193 9.01 17.36 -4.06
CA ASP A 193 10.23 18.01 -4.57
C ASP A 193 10.53 19.25 -3.69
N GLU A 194 11.60 19.18 -2.89
CA GLU A 194 12.08 20.25 -1.98
C GLU A 194 12.66 21.49 -2.69
N ASP A 195 12.12 21.88 -3.85
CA ASP A 195 12.39 23.21 -4.45
C ASP A 195 11.25 24.22 -4.15
N ASP A 196 10.16 23.79 -3.50
CA ASP A 196 9.10 24.67 -3.02
C ASP A 196 9.17 24.79 -1.48
N GLU A 197 9.70 25.93 -0.99
CA GLU A 197 9.77 26.31 0.43
C GLU A 197 8.40 26.52 1.11
N THR A 198 7.30 26.14 0.45
CA THR A 198 5.95 26.25 0.97
C THR A 198 5.30 24.88 1.00
N THR A 199 5.55 24.14 2.07
CA THR A 199 4.55 23.70 3.08
C THR A 199 5.02 22.39 3.70
N ILE A 200 5.79 22.49 4.78
CA ILE A 200 6.07 21.34 5.64
C ILE A 200 4.77 21.00 6.37
N TYR A 201 3.95 20.13 5.79
CA TYR A 201 2.88 19.44 6.53
C TYR A 201 3.51 18.25 7.25
N ASN A 202 4.31 18.55 8.29
CA ASN A 202 4.72 17.51 9.23
C ASN A 202 3.47 17.01 9.95
N ALA A 203 3.18 15.72 9.85
CA ALA A 203 2.18 15.03 10.66
C ALA A 203 2.36 15.31 12.17
N GLU A 204 3.59 15.55 12.63
CA GLU A 204 3.90 15.94 14.01
C GLU A 204 3.27 17.28 14.43
N GLY A 205 3.06 18.23 13.51
CA GLY A 205 2.41 19.51 13.80
C GLY A 205 0.89 19.39 14.02
N TYR A 206 0.29 18.26 13.69
CA TYR A 206 -1.15 18.02 13.83
C TYR A 206 -1.55 17.44 15.19
N GLY A 207 -0.65 16.70 15.84
CA GLY A 207 -0.87 16.18 17.20
C GLY A 207 -0.82 17.27 18.27
N GLU A 208 0.07 18.25 18.14
CA GLU A 208 0.23 19.32 19.15
C GLU A 208 -0.91 20.36 19.12
N ARG A 209 -1.62 20.54 18.00
CA ARG A 209 -2.68 21.57 17.91
C ARG A 209 -4.01 21.19 18.55
N TYR A 210 -4.21 19.92 18.91
CA TYR A 210 -5.50 19.42 19.41
C TYR A 210 -5.41 18.71 20.77
N SER A 211 -4.23 18.60 21.39
CA SER A 211 -4.13 18.28 22.83
C SER A 211 -4.83 19.34 23.69
N ASP A 212 -4.95 20.57 23.18
CA ASP A 212 -5.48 21.72 23.93
C ASP A 212 -7.00 21.92 23.76
N VAL A 213 -7.66 21.13 22.91
CA VAL A 213 -9.12 21.24 22.66
C VAL A 213 -9.93 20.31 23.58
N TRP A 214 -9.27 19.43 24.33
CA TRP A 214 -9.93 18.43 25.20
C TRP A 214 -9.42 18.43 26.66
N THR A 215 -8.83 19.52 27.15
CA THR A 215 -8.57 19.74 28.59
C THR A 215 -9.59 20.64 29.26
#